data_AF-A0A420WJV6-F1
#
_entry.id   AF-A0A420WJV6-F1
#
_cell.length_a   1.000
_cell.length_b   1.000
_cell.length_c   1.000
_cell.angle_alpha   90.00
_cell.angle_beta   90.00
_cell.angle_gamma   90.00
#
_symmetry.space_group_name_H-M   'P 1'
#
loop_
_entity.id
_entity.type
_entity.pdbx_description
1 polymer ?
#
loop_
_entity_poly.entity_id
_entity_poly.type
_entity_poly.pdbx_seq_one_letter_code
_entity_poly.pdbx_strand_id
1 'polypeptide(L)'
;MTDTPPSANDDTHANPRRRAANKNRVSRYQRAQERRAAQAKSDQKFYAGIFSLIGVTALFAILLGAISINGVFIDMQFMENWTKPWIGSLTKLEAGGLAFVGVIALSVYLRMRYLK
;
A
#
# COMPACT_ATOMS: atom_id res chain seq x y z
N MET A 1 45.29 24.05 20.63
CA MET A 1 44.81 23.65 19.28
C MET A 1 45.89 22.83 18.62
N THR A 2 45.79 21.51 18.70
CA THR A 2 46.52 20.57 17.84
C THR A 2 45.67 19.31 17.74
N ASP A 3 44.54 19.43 17.03
CA ASP A 3 43.79 18.27 16.55
C ASP A 3 44.62 17.61 15.46
N THR A 4 45.33 16.55 15.85
CA THR A 4 46.03 15.71 14.89
C THR A 4 44.95 14.80 14.28
N PRO A 5 44.70 14.84 12.95
CA PRO A 5 43.75 13.95 12.34
C PRO A 5 44.20 12.49 12.55
N PRO A 6 43.28 11.55 12.78
CA PRO A 6 43.64 10.14 12.95
C PRO A 6 44.39 9.68 11.70
N SER A 7 45.62 9.21 11.91
CA SER A 7 46.51 8.70 10.86
C SER A 7 45.84 7.56 10.10
N ALA A 8 45.65 7.74 8.80
CA ALA A 8 44.96 6.80 7.90
C ALA A 8 45.73 5.50 7.61
N ASN A 9 46.88 5.27 8.27
CA ASN A 9 47.84 4.22 7.90
C ASN A 9 48.01 3.11 8.94
N ASP A 10 47.24 3.12 10.04
CA ASP A 10 47.46 2.21 11.20
C ASP A 10 46.66 0.88 11.12
N ASP A 11 46.07 0.57 9.97
CA ASP A 11 45.22 -0.61 9.79
C ASP A 11 45.98 -1.87 9.36
N THR A 12 47.27 -1.75 9.08
CA THR A 12 48.07 -2.80 8.42
C THR A 12 48.47 -3.95 9.37
N HIS A 13 48.43 -3.75 10.69
CA HIS A 13 48.72 -4.78 11.70
C HIS A 13 47.56 -5.05 12.68
N ALA A 14 46.33 -4.69 12.30
CA ALA A 14 45.16 -4.93 13.15
C ALA A 14 44.92 -6.44 13.35
N ASN A 15 45.19 -6.91 14.58
CA ASN A 15 44.99 -8.28 15.05
C ASN A 15 43.67 -8.88 14.49
N PRO A 16 43.71 -10.05 13.82
CA PRO A 16 42.55 -10.63 13.13
C PRO A 16 41.33 -10.82 14.05
N ARG A 17 41.54 -11.00 15.37
CA ARG A 17 40.46 -11.06 16.36
C ARG A 17 39.71 -9.74 16.53
N ARG A 18 40.39 -8.59 16.44
CA ARG A 18 39.75 -7.26 16.48
C ARG A 18 38.96 -6.96 15.21
N ARG A 19 39.49 -7.33 14.03
CA ARG A 19 38.74 -7.23 12.75
C ARG A 19 37.48 -8.11 12.77
N ALA A 20 37.56 -9.35 13.26
CA ALA A 20 36.40 -10.24 13.38
C ALA A 20 35.35 -9.71 14.35
N ALA A 21 35.76 -9.18 15.52
CA ALA A 21 34.84 -8.58 16.49
C ALA A 21 34.14 -7.33 15.94
N ASN A 22 34.86 -6.47 15.21
CA ASN A 22 34.27 -5.27 14.61
C ASN A 22 33.30 -5.64 13.46
N LYS A 23 33.67 -6.62 12.62
CA LYS A 23 32.81 -7.14 11.53
C LYS A 23 31.49 -7.72 12.08
N ASN A 24 31.54 -8.42 13.21
CA ASN A 24 30.35 -8.95 13.89
C ASN A 24 29.45 -7.85 14.48
N ARG A 25 30.02 -6.75 14.96
CA ARG A 25 29.24 -5.60 15.45
C ARG A 25 28.57 -4.85 14.30
N VAL A 26 29.31 -4.55 13.24
CA VAL A 26 28.76 -3.90 12.02
C VAL A 26 27.64 -4.76 11.42
N SER A 27 27.78 -6.08 11.40
CA SER A 27 26.73 -7.00 10.94
C SER A 27 25.43 -6.93 11.78
N ARG A 28 25.54 -6.71 13.10
CA ARG A 28 24.35 -6.53 13.97
C ARG A 28 23.66 -5.19 13.72
N TYR A 29 24.43 -4.12 13.54
CA TYR A 29 23.88 -2.81 13.21
C TYR A 29 23.23 -2.78 11.82
N GLN A 30 23.84 -3.43 10.83
CA GLN A 30 23.26 -3.61 9.49
C GLN A 30 21.94 -4.39 9.56
N ARG A 31 21.89 -5.51 10.29
CA ARG A 31 20.64 -6.26 10.50
C ARG A 31 19.56 -5.44 11.22
N ALA A 32 19.93 -4.58 12.15
CA ALA A 32 18.99 -3.70 12.83
C ALA A 32 18.46 -2.60 11.89
N GLN A 33 19.30 -2.04 11.03
CA GLN A 33 18.89 -1.10 9.99
C GLN A 33 18.01 -1.74 8.92
N GLU A 34 18.33 -2.96 8.47
CA GLU A 34 17.50 -3.71 7.51
C GLU A 34 16.10 -3.97 8.07
N ARG A 35 15.98 -4.33 9.35
CA ARG A 35 14.68 -4.51 10.02
C ARG A 35 13.88 -3.21 10.07
N ARG A 36 14.53 -2.08 10.38
CA ARG A 36 13.88 -0.76 10.39
C ARG A 36 13.48 -0.31 8.98
N ALA A 37 14.31 -0.56 7.98
CA ALA A 37 14.01 -0.27 6.58
C ALA A 37 12.86 -1.15 6.05
N ALA A 38 12.77 -2.41 6.48
CA ALA A 38 11.66 -3.30 6.15
C ALA A 38 10.33 -2.81 6.76
N GLN A 39 10.36 -2.35 8.01
CA GLN A 39 9.20 -1.75 8.68
C GLN A 39 8.76 -0.44 8.02
N ALA A 40 9.70 0.45 7.68
CA ALA A 40 9.37 1.69 6.97
C ALA A 40 8.74 1.42 5.59
N LYS A 41 9.21 0.39 4.88
CA LYS A 41 8.63 -0.04 3.60
C LYS A 41 7.22 -0.62 3.72
N SER A 42 6.89 -1.32 4.81
CA SER A 42 5.51 -1.78 5.04
C SER A 42 4.58 -0.61 5.34
N ASP A 43 5.03 0.34 6.15
CA ASP A 43 4.22 1.50 6.54
C ASP A 43 3.93 2.39 5.33
N GLN A 44 4.93 2.63 4.47
CA GLN A 44 4.73 3.41 3.24
C GLN A 44 3.67 2.77 2.31
N LYS A 45 3.67 1.44 2.18
CA LYS A 45 2.64 0.72 1.40
C LYS A 45 1.26 0.82 2.04
N PHE A 46 1.19 0.82 3.36
CA PHE A 46 -0.04 1.00 4.10
C PHE A 46 -0.64 2.40 3.89
N TYR A 47 0.19 3.44 4.02
CA TYR A 47 -0.23 4.83 3.76
C TYR A 47 -0.64 5.05 2.31
N ALA A 48 0.07 4.46 1.33
CA ALA A 48 -0.34 4.51 -0.07
C ALA A 48 -1.70 3.85 -0.30
N GLY A 49 -1.97 2.73 0.37
CA GLY A 49 -3.28 2.06 0.35
C GLY A 49 -4.39 2.93 0.94
N ILE A 50 -4.16 3.55 2.10
CA ILE A 50 -5.13 4.47 2.72
C ILE A 50 -5.38 5.68 1.82
N PHE A 51 -4.34 6.29 1.25
CA PHE A 51 -4.49 7.44 0.36
C PHE A 51 -5.30 7.09 -0.89
N SER A 52 -5.06 5.91 -1.47
CA SER A 52 -5.86 5.41 -2.59
C SER A 52 -7.33 5.19 -2.18
N LEU A 53 -7.58 4.58 -1.01
CA LEU A 53 -8.93 4.36 -0.51
C LEU A 53 -9.69 5.68 -0.29
N ILE A 54 -9.05 6.64 0.38
CA ILE A 54 -9.63 7.97 0.62
C ILE A 54 -9.87 8.69 -0.71
N GLY A 55 -8.91 8.64 -1.63
CA GLY A 55 -9.03 9.26 -2.95
C GLY A 55 -10.20 8.70 -3.75
N VAL A 56 -10.35 7.38 -3.82
CA VAL A 56 -11.49 6.73 -4.50
C VAL A 56 -12.80 7.09 -3.83
N THR A 57 -12.84 7.07 -2.49
CA THR A 57 -14.06 7.40 -1.72
C THR A 57 -14.48 8.85 -1.93
N ALA A 58 -13.52 9.78 -1.91
CA ALA A 58 -13.76 11.20 -2.14
C ALA A 58 -14.29 11.45 -3.56
N LEU A 59 -13.69 10.78 -4.56
CA LEU A 59 -14.13 10.88 -5.96
C LEU A 59 -15.56 10.35 -6.12
N PHE A 60 -15.91 9.26 -5.42
CA PHE A 60 -17.27 8.72 -5.38
C PHE A 60 -18.25 9.69 -4.72
N ALA A 61 -17.88 10.34 -3.62
CA ALA A 61 -18.70 11.34 -2.94
C ALA A 61 -18.95 12.57 -3.83
N ILE A 62 -17.93 13.04 -4.56
CA ILE A 62 -18.08 14.14 -5.53
C ILE A 62 -19.02 13.74 -6.66
N LEU A 63 -18.88 12.51 -7.19
CA LEU A 63 -19.75 12.00 -8.24
C LEU A 63 -21.22 11.94 -7.78
N LEU A 64 -21.48 11.41 -6.58
CA LEU A 64 -22.82 11.38 -5.98
C LEU A 64 -23.37 12.79 -5.74
N GLY A 65 -22.54 13.70 -5.24
CA GLY A 65 -22.90 15.12 -5.09
C GLY A 65 -23.25 15.77 -6.43
N ALA A 66 -22.47 15.52 -7.48
CA ALA A 66 -22.73 16.04 -8.82
C ALA A 66 -24.04 15.50 -9.41
N ILE A 67 -24.34 14.21 -9.24
CA ILE A 67 -25.62 13.61 -9.66
C ILE A 67 -26.78 14.26 -8.89
N SER A 68 -26.60 14.48 -7.59
CA SER A 68 -27.62 15.09 -6.72
C SER A 68 -27.93 16.54 -7.10
N ILE A 69 -26.91 17.32 -7.48
CA ILE A 69 -27.06 18.72 -7.91
C ILE A 69 -27.76 18.83 -9.28
N ASN A 70 -27.57 17.86 -10.18
CA ASN A 70 -28.22 17.83 -11.49
C ASN A 70 -29.73 17.49 -11.43
N GLY A 71 -30.32 17.43 -10.23
CA GLY A 71 -31.76 17.22 -10.06
C GLY A 71 -32.24 15.80 -10.36
N VAL A 72 -31.31 14.84 -10.46
CA VAL A 72 -31.66 13.41 -10.47
C VAL A 72 -32.04 13.03 -9.05
N PHE A 73 -33.28 13.34 -8.68
CA PHE A 73 -33.87 12.76 -7.48
C PHE A 73 -33.83 11.25 -7.62
N ILE A 74 -33.23 10.57 -6.65
CA ILE A 74 -33.30 9.12 -6.53
C ILE A 74 -34.75 8.80 -6.12
N ASP A 75 -35.64 8.85 -7.09
CA ASP A 75 -37.05 8.52 -6.90
C ASP A 75 -37.22 7.00 -6.82
N MET A 76 -38.37 6.53 -6.33
CA MET A 76 -38.69 5.10 -6.29
C MET A 76 -38.50 4.43 -7.64
N GLN A 77 -38.75 5.15 -8.74
CA GLN A 77 -38.54 4.68 -10.11
C GLN A 77 -37.07 4.40 -10.44
N PHE A 78 -36.13 5.15 -9.84
CA PHE A 78 -34.70 4.89 -9.97
C PHE A 78 -34.36 3.59 -9.24
N MET A 79 -34.75 3.48 -7.96
CA MET A 79 -34.56 2.26 -7.14
C MET A 79 -35.17 1.01 -7.80
N GLU A 80 -36.37 1.13 -8.36
CA GLU A 80 -37.06 0.06 -9.09
C GLU A 80 -36.27 -0.39 -10.33
N ASN A 81 -35.62 0.53 -11.05
CA ASN A 81 -34.80 0.19 -12.21
C ASN A 81 -33.48 -0.51 -11.85
N TRP A 82 -33.00 -0.37 -10.61
CA TRP A 82 -31.80 -1.06 -10.12
C TRP A 82 -32.12 -2.46 -9.57
N THR A 83 -33.32 -2.63 -8.99
CA THR A 83 -33.79 -3.90 -8.43
C THR A 83 -34.59 -4.74 -9.43
N LYS A 84 -35.00 -4.18 -10.57
CA LYS A 84 -35.58 -4.96 -11.66
C LYS A 84 -34.59 -6.00 -12.21
N PRO A 85 -35.06 -7.23 -12.47
CA PRO A 85 -34.24 -8.26 -13.10
C PRO A 85 -33.81 -7.78 -14.49
N TRP A 86 -32.51 -7.82 -14.75
CA TRP A 86 -31.91 -7.39 -16.02
C TRP A 86 -31.54 -8.58 -16.89
N ILE A 87 -30.88 -9.60 -16.31
CA ILE A 87 -30.46 -10.82 -17.01
C ILE A 87 -30.99 -12.03 -16.21
N GLY A 88 -32.05 -12.67 -16.72
CA GLY A 88 -32.72 -13.74 -15.98
C GLY A 88 -33.26 -13.25 -14.64
N SER A 89 -32.83 -13.85 -13.53
CA SER A 89 -33.17 -13.42 -12.17
C SER A 89 -32.19 -12.41 -11.55
N LEU A 90 -31.10 -12.08 -12.24
CA LEU A 90 -30.09 -11.16 -11.72
C LEU A 90 -30.50 -9.70 -11.87
N THR A 91 -30.43 -8.96 -10.77
CA THR A 91 -30.67 -7.51 -10.74
C THR A 91 -29.41 -6.72 -11.13
N LYS A 92 -29.58 -5.47 -11.56
CA LYS A 92 -28.42 -4.58 -11.83
C LYS A 92 -27.57 -4.35 -10.58
N LEU A 93 -28.22 -4.38 -9.41
CA LEU A 93 -27.57 -4.28 -8.11
C LEU A 93 -26.67 -5.48 -7.82
N GLU A 94 -27.15 -6.70 -8.06
CA GLU A 94 -26.37 -7.93 -7.90
C GLU A 94 -25.22 -7.99 -8.92
N ALA A 95 -25.47 -7.60 -10.17
CA ALA A 95 -24.41 -7.51 -11.18
C ALA A 95 -23.31 -6.52 -10.77
N GLY A 96 -23.69 -5.37 -10.19
CA GLY A 96 -22.74 -4.41 -9.61
C GLY A 96 -21.95 -4.98 -8.43
N GLY A 97 -22.62 -5.70 -7.54
CA GLY A 97 -21.98 -6.40 -6.42
C GLY A 97 -20.98 -7.47 -6.88
N LEU A 98 -21.34 -8.29 -7.86
CA LEU A 98 -20.45 -9.29 -8.45
C LEU A 98 -19.25 -8.66 -9.15
N ALA A 99 -19.45 -7.55 -9.87
CA ALA A 99 -18.36 -6.80 -10.46
C ALA A 99 -17.40 -6.25 -9.40
N PHE A 100 -17.93 -5.70 -8.30
CA PHE A 100 -17.13 -5.21 -7.18
C PHE A 100 -16.30 -6.33 -6.52
N VAL A 101 -16.92 -7.47 -6.22
CA VAL A 101 -16.23 -8.66 -5.70
C VAL A 101 -15.17 -9.14 -6.68
N GLY A 102 -15.47 -9.18 -7.99
CA GLY A 102 -14.53 -9.55 -9.04
C GLY A 102 -13.32 -8.63 -9.10
N VAL A 103 -13.49 -7.32 -8.97
CA VAL A 103 -12.40 -6.34 -8.93
C VAL A 103 -11.52 -6.55 -7.69
N ILE A 104 -12.11 -6.78 -6.51
CA ILE A 104 -11.34 -7.08 -5.30
C ILE A 104 -10.55 -8.39 -5.47
N ALA A 105 -11.22 -9.46 -5.94
CA ALA A 105 -10.59 -10.75 -6.16
C ALA A 105 -9.44 -10.64 -7.17
N LEU A 106 -9.63 -9.90 -8.27
CA LEU A 106 -8.60 -9.65 -9.27
C LEU A 106 -7.44 -8.83 -8.71
N SER A 107 -7.73 -7.79 -7.93
CA SER A 107 -6.71 -6.95 -7.27
C SER A 107 -5.85 -7.77 -6.31
N VAL A 108 -6.48 -8.63 -5.50
CA VAL A 108 -5.80 -9.58 -4.61
C VAL A 108 -4.98 -10.59 -5.41
N TYR A 109 -5.54 -11.14 -6.49
CA TYR A 109 -4.84 -12.09 -7.37
C TYR A 109 -3.60 -11.46 -8.02
N LEU A 110 -3.74 -10.27 -8.60
CA LEU A 110 -2.62 -9.53 -9.19
C LEU A 110 -1.56 -9.21 -8.13
N ARG A 111 -1.98 -8.81 -6.92
CA ARG A 111 -1.08 -8.57 -5.80
C ARG A 111 -0.29 -9.84 -5.43
N MET A 112 -0.94 -11.00 -5.35
CA MET A 112 -0.26 -12.28 -5.08
C MET A 112 0.69 -12.67 -6.21
N ARG A 113 0.31 -12.40 -7.47
CA ARG A 113 1.13 -12.73 -8.65
C ARG A 113 2.37 -11.85 -8.78
N TYR A 114 2.31 -10.58 -8.39
CA TYR A 114 3.44 -9.64 -8.39
C TYR A 114 4.35 -9.76 -7.15
N LEU A 115 3.96 -10.55 -6.15
CA LEU A 115 4.75 -10.86 -4.95
C LEU A 115 5.54 -12.18 -5.06
N LYS A 116 5.43 -12.87 -6.20
CA LYS A 116 6.31 -13.97 -6.62
C LYS A 116 7.47 -13.41 -7.45
#